data_AF-A0A2R5EFU7-F1
#
_entry.id   AF-A0A2R5EFU7-F1
#
_cell.length_a   1.000
_cell.length_b   1.000
_cell.length_c   1.000
_cell.angle_alpha   90.00
_cell.angle_beta   90.00
_cell.angle_gamma   90.00
#
_symmetry.space_group_name_H-M   'P 1'
#
loop_
_entity.id
_entity.type
_entity.pdbx_description
1 polymer ?
#
loop_
_entity_poly.entity_id
_entity_poly.type
_entity_poly.pdbx_seq_one_letter_code
_entity_poly.pdbx_strand_id
1 'polypeptide(L)' 'MQRQRRSASSETTAPRRPRRPKTPFLASVRFTDGTRNIYEVSNAQNEADARRMILEELENVVAAMIVVRG' A
#
# COMPACT_ATOMS: atom_id res chain seq x y z
N MET A 1 -4.52 -41.47 39.99
CA MET A 1 -3.66 -40.43 39.40
C MET A 1 -3.44 -40.69 37.91
N GLN A 2 -4.27 -40.16 36.99
CA GLN A 2 -3.91 -39.82 35.58
C GLN A 2 -5.12 -39.16 34.88
N ARG A 3 -5.26 -37.84 34.93
CA ARG A 3 -4.82 -36.80 33.96
C ARG A 3 -5.54 -36.82 32.59
N GLN A 4 -6.58 -35.97 32.57
CA GLN A 4 -6.87 -34.90 31.61
C GLN A 4 -7.34 -35.26 30.18
N ARG A 5 -8.67 -35.22 30.04
CA ARG A 5 -9.37 -34.71 28.86
C ARG A 5 -9.00 -33.24 28.62
N ARG A 6 -8.50 -32.89 27.43
CA ARG A 6 -8.58 -31.54 26.86
C ARG A 6 -8.68 -31.65 25.34
N SER A 7 -9.91 -31.62 24.84
CA SER A 7 -10.19 -31.31 23.45
C SER A 7 -9.94 -29.81 23.28
N ALA A 8 -8.82 -29.46 22.65
CA ALA A 8 -8.56 -28.09 22.22
C ALA A 8 -8.75 -28.05 20.71
N SER A 9 -9.82 -27.39 20.30
CA SER A 9 -10.06 -26.95 18.93
C SER A 9 -8.88 -26.10 18.49
N SER A 10 -8.11 -26.57 17.51
CA SER A 10 -7.11 -25.75 16.82
C SER A 10 -7.57 -25.52 15.40
N GLU A 11 -8.42 -24.51 15.29
CA GLU A 11 -8.52 -23.52 14.23
C GLU A 11 -7.70 -23.83 12.97
N THR A 12 -8.42 -24.13 11.89
CA THR A 12 -7.91 -24.19 10.53
C THR A 12 -7.16 -22.91 10.20
N THR A 13 -5.83 -22.95 10.26
CA THR A 13 -4.97 -21.90 9.72
C THR A 13 -5.12 -21.95 8.20
N ALA A 14 -6.04 -21.13 7.68
CA ALA A 14 -6.13 -20.88 6.26
C ALA A 14 -4.73 -20.47 5.75
N PRO A 15 -4.23 -21.03 4.65
CA PRO A 15 -2.94 -20.64 4.12
C PRO A 15 -2.99 -19.15 3.79
N ARG A 16 -2.17 -18.34 4.49
CA ARG A 16 -1.91 -16.95 4.10
C ARG A 16 -1.35 -17.02 2.69
N ARG A 17 -2.21 -16.78 1.70
CA ARG A 17 -1.83 -16.58 0.30
C ARG A 17 -0.59 -15.69 0.30
N PRO A 18 0.49 -16.05 -0.40
CA PRO A 18 1.61 -15.13 -0.57
C PRO A 18 1.01 -13.84 -1.13
N ARG A 19 1.11 -12.75 -0.37
CA ARG A 19 0.71 -11.43 -0.84
C ARG A 19 1.59 -11.20 -2.06
N ARG A 20 1.02 -11.35 -3.26
CA ARG A 20 1.64 -10.91 -4.51
C ARG A 20 2.28 -9.55 -4.21
N PRO A 21 3.55 -9.29 -4.59
CA PRO A 21 4.16 -7.99 -4.35
C PRO A 21 3.17 -6.95 -4.86
N LYS A 22 2.68 -6.12 -3.94
CA LYS A 22 1.66 -5.14 -4.27
C LYS A 22 2.34 -4.22 -5.27
N THR A 23 1.92 -4.23 -6.53
CA THR A 23 2.59 -3.43 -7.54
C THR A 23 2.57 -1.98 -7.06
N PRO A 24 3.74 -1.33 -6.94
CA PRO A 24 3.78 0.00 -6.37
C PRO A 24 3.02 0.99 -7.26
N PHE A 25 2.38 1.97 -6.62
CA PHE A 25 1.72 3.04 -7.34
C PHE A 25 2.78 4.00 -7.87
N LEU A 26 2.65 4.47 -9.11
CA LEU A 26 3.51 5.52 -9.64
C LEU A 26 2.76 6.84 -9.65
N ALA A 27 3.26 7.83 -8.93
CA ALA A 27 2.71 9.17 -8.91
C ALA A 27 3.50 10.06 -9.87
N SER A 28 2.84 10.59 -10.89
CA SER A 28 3.37 11.68 -11.70
C SER A 28 2.96 13.00 -11.07
N VAL A 29 3.93 13.74 -10.54
CA VAL A 29 3.72 15.01 -9.84
C VAL A 29 4.21 16.16 -10.71
N ARG A 30 3.39 17.20 -10.83
CA ARG A 30 3.76 18.48 -11.44
C ARG A 30 3.83 19.54 -10.36
N PHE A 31 4.97 20.22 -10.29
CA PHE A 31 5.23 21.28 -9.33
C PHE A 31 4.89 22.67 -9.90
N THR A 32 4.83 23.68 -9.03
CA THR A 32 4.55 25.07 -9.40
C THR A 32 5.65 25.71 -10.23
N ASP A 33 6.89 25.23 -10.10
CA ASP A 33 8.04 25.62 -10.93
C ASP A 33 7.95 25.05 -12.37
N GLY A 34 6.91 24.25 -12.66
CA GLY A 34 6.69 23.62 -13.95
C GLY A 34 7.43 22.29 -14.12
N THR A 35 8.24 21.86 -13.16
CA THR A 35 8.92 20.56 -13.20
C THR A 35 7.93 19.42 -13.02
N ARG A 36 8.31 18.25 -13.54
CA ARG A 36 7.52 17.03 -13.45
C ARG A 36 8.40 15.87 -13.05
N ASN A 37 8.08 15.23 -11.94
CA ASN A 37 8.80 14.06 -11.42
C ASN A 37 7.86 12.87 -11.26
N ILE A 38 8.44 11.67 -11.29
CA ILE A 38 7.72 10.42 -11.02
C ILE A 38 8.20 9.88 -9.69
N TYR A 39 7.27 9.56 -8.80
CA TYR A 39 7.51 8.97 -7.49
C TYR A 39 6.89 7.60 -7.40
N GLU A 40 7.60 6.67 -6.75
CA GLU A 40 7.06 5.37 -6.42
C GLU A 40 6.43 5.41 -5.02
N VAL A 41 5.18 4.93 -4.90
CA VAL A 41 4.44 4.84 -3.65
C VAL A 41 4.08 3.38 -3.39
N SER A 42 4.97 2.70 -2.66
CA SER A 42 4.87 1.27 -2.37
C SER A 42 3.98 0.96 -1.15
N ASN A 43 3.74 1.96 -0.28
CA ASN A 43 3.00 1.81 0.98
C ASN A 43 1.51 2.16 0.91
N ALA A 44 1.03 2.66 -0.23
CA ALA A 44 -0.35 3.09 -0.38
C ALA A 44 -1.34 1.92 -0.46
N GLN A 45 -2.52 2.10 0.11
CA GLN A 45 -3.58 1.11 0.09
C GLN A 45 -4.38 1.12 -1.22
N ASN A 46 -4.60 2.31 -1.78
CA ASN A 46 -5.34 2.58 -3.01
C ASN A 46 -4.83 3.90 -3.64
N GLU A 47 -5.38 4.29 -4.80
CA GLU A 47 -4.95 5.50 -5.52
C GLU A 47 -5.20 6.80 -4.73
N ALA A 48 -6.33 6.90 -4.02
CA ALA A 48 -6.65 8.08 -3.22
C ALA A 48 -5.67 8.25 -2.05
N ASP A 49 -5.29 7.14 -1.42
CA ASP A 49 -4.29 7.07 -0.36
C ASP A 49 -2.90 7.42 -0.91
N ALA A 50 -2.51 6.86 -2.05
CA ALA A 50 -1.25 7.21 -2.72
C ALA A 50 -1.16 8.71 -3.05
N ARG A 51 -2.27 9.28 -3.56
CA ARG A 51 -2.36 10.71 -3.84
C ARG A 51 -2.26 11.54 -2.56
N ARG A 52 -2.92 11.12 -1.48
CA ARG A 52 -2.84 11.81 -0.19
C ARG A 52 -1.41 11.82 0.34
N MET A 53 -0.73 10.67 0.36
CA MET A 53 0.66 10.57 0.83
C MET A 53 1.60 11.50 0.05
N ILE A 54 1.44 11.57 -1.28
CA ILE A 54 2.23 12.48 -2.13
C ILE A 54 1.97 13.95 -1.80
N LEU A 55 0.71 14.33 -1.56
CA LEU A 55 0.35 15.71 -1.22
C LEU A 55 0.73 16.10 0.22
N GLU A 56 0.84 15.13 1.13
CA GLU A 56 1.32 15.36 2.50
C GLU A 56 2.85 15.53 2.54
N GLU A 57 3.58 14.77 1.72
CA GLU A 57 5.05 14.79 1.70
C GLU A 57 5.62 15.92 0.84
N LEU A 58 4.94 16.30 -0.25
CA LEU A 58 5.43 17.30 -1.20
C LEU A 58 4.70 18.63 -1.08
N GLU A 59 5.45 19.69 -0.82
CA GLU A 59 4.98 21.07 -0.91
C GLU A 59 4.98 21.56 -2.37
N ASN A 60 4.20 22.61 -2.67
CA ASN A 60 4.19 23.29 -3.98
C ASN A 60 3.80 22.40 -5.18
N VAL A 61 2.91 21.43 -4.95
CA VAL A 61 2.35 20.58 -6.00
C VAL A 61 1.17 21.26 -6.68
N VAL A 62 1.22 21.39 -8.01
CA VAL A 62 0.08 21.86 -8.84
C VAL A 62 -0.88 20.71 -9.12
N ALA A 63 -0.35 19.52 -9.39
CA ALA A 63 -1.14 18.34 -9.66
C ALA A 63 -0.36 17.05 -9.36
N ALA A 64 -1.07 16.04 -8.85
CA ALA A 64 -0.55 14.69 -8.68
C ALA A 64 -1.52 13.69 -9.34
N MET A 65 -1.02 12.91 -10.29
CA MET A 65 -1.75 11.84 -10.97
C MET A 65 -1.15 10.49 -10.58
N ILE A 66 -1.99 9.55 -10.17
CA ILE A 66 -1.57 8.20 -9.81
C ILE A 66 -1.82 7.27 -11.00
N VAL A 67 -0.80 6.49 -11.35
CA VAL A 67 -0.86 5.44 -12.36
C VAL A 67 -0.54 4.12 -11.69
N VAL A 68 -1.45 3.16 -11.80
CA VAL A 68 -1.22 1.78 -11.37
C VAL A 68 -0.55 1.04 -12.53
N ARG A 69 0.64 0.49 -12.30
CA ARG A 69 1.15 -0.55 -13.21
C ARG A 69 0.50 -1.87 -12.80
N GLY A 70 -0.34 -2.43 -13.66
CA GLY A 70 -1.02 -3.72 -13.49
C GLY A 70 -0.18 -4.91 -13.95
#